data_AF-J3A9Z2-F1
#
_entry.id   AF-J3A9Z2-F1
#
_cell.length_a   1.000
_cell.length_b   1.000
_cell.length_c   1.000
_cell.angle_alpha   90.00
_cell.angle_beta   90.00
_cell.angle_gamma   90.00
#
_symmetry.space_group_name_H-M   'P 1'
#
loop_
_entity.id
_entity.type
_entity.pdbx_description
1 polymer ?
#
loop_
_entity_poly.entity_id
_entity_poly.type
_entity_poly.pdbx_seq_one_letter_code
_entity_poly.pdbx_strand_id
1 'polypeptide(L)'
;MATHTSNNAQKRLAVLIDADNAPAAIVEGLFEEIAKYGVASVKRIYGDWTGPHLGGWKKVLLDHSIQPIQQFAYTKGKNATDSSLIIDAMDLLYTRRFDGFCLVSSDSDFTRLASRLREEGLTVYGFGEEKTPKPFVAACDKFIYIELLREDVVATTNGESSTASLLPPMWPNQRLLSLPKSLKHRWASSPRSWTTLLTRMAGHI
;
A
#
# COMPACT_ATOMS: atom_id res chain seq x y z
N MET A 1 -31.97 -7.80 -37.97
CA MET A 1 -31.25 -8.45 -36.86
C MET A 1 -29.94 -7.71 -36.66
N ALA A 2 -29.82 -6.91 -35.61
CA ALA A 2 -28.56 -6.23 -35.30
C ALA A 2 -27.60 -7.25 -34.68
N THR A 3 -26.46 -7.46 -35.33
CA THR A 3 -25.37 -8.31 -34.85
C THR A 3 -24.79 -7.71 -33.58
N HIS A 4 -24.96 -8.39 -32.44
CA HIS A 4 -24.21 -8.09 -31.22
C HIS A 4 -22.76 -8.50 -31.43
N THR A 5 -21.93 -7.57 -31.92
CA THR A 5 -20.49 -7.69 -31.79
C THR A 5 -20.16 -7.36 -30.33
N SER A 6 -19.96 -8.40 -29.50
CA SER A 6 -19.38 -8.27 -28.17
C SER A 6 -17.95 -7.76 -28.32
N ASN A 7 -17.82 -6.43 -28.37
CA ASN A 7 -16.52 -5.78 -28.28
C ASN A 7 -15.96 -6.11 -26.90
N ASN A 8 -14.96 -7.00 -26.83
CA ASN A 8 -14.26 -7.36 -25.61
C ASN A 8 -13.33 -6.21 -25.18
N ALA A 9 -13.89 -5.00 -25.11
CA ALA A 9 -13.20 -3.80 -24.69
C ALA A 9 -13.05 -3.87 -23.18
N GLN A 10 -11.80 -3.84 -22.72
CA GLN A 10 -11.49 -3.73 -21.31
C GLN A 10 -12.17 -2.49 -20.72
N LYS A 11 -12.86 -2.66 -19.58
CA LYS A 11 -13.51 -1.54 -18.88
C LYS A 11 -12.49 -0.49 -18.49
N ARG A 12 -12.81 0.78 -18.69
CA ARG A 12 -11.97 1.92 -18.31
C ARG A 12 -12.41 2.44 -16.95
N LEU A 13 -11.50 2.39 -15.99
CA LEU A 13 -11.76 2.77 -14.60
C LEU A 13 -11.06 4.08 -14.25
N ALA A 14 -11.77 4.95 -13.53
CA ALA A 14 -11.18 6.11 -12.85
C ALA A 14 -10.87 5.74 -11.40
N VAL A 15 -9.59 5.78 -11.02
CA VAL A 15 -9.11 5.44 -9.68
C VAL A 15 -8.82 6.72 -8.91
N LEU A 16 -9.58 6.95 -7.85
CA LEU A 16 -9.52 8.13 -7.00
C LEU A 16 -9.14 7.70 -5.58
N ILE A 17 -7.96 8.12 -5.15
CA ILE A 17 -7.36 7.70 -3.89
C ILE A 17 -7.37 8.85 -2.91
N ASP A 18 -7.93 8.61 -1.74
CA ASP A 18 -7.82 9.49 -0.59
C ASP A 18 -6.53 9.17 0.17
N ALA A 19 -5.53 10.06 0.10
CA ALA A 19 -4.20 9.81 0.65
C ALA A 19 -4.18 9.76 2.19
N ASP A 20 -5.17 10.38 2.84
CA ASP A 20 -5.29 10.42 4.30
C ASP A 20 -5.96 9.14 4.83
N ASN A 21 -6.76 8.47 4.01
CA ASN A 21 -7.46 7.24 4.36
C ASN A 21 -6.84 5.95 3.79
N ALA A 22 -5.80 6.05 2.95
CA ALA A 22 -5.10 4.90 2.39
C ALA A 22 -3.59 4.94 2.71
N PRO A 23 -2.97 3.84 3.17
CA PRO A 23 -1.53 3.77 3.34
C PRO A 23 -0.81 3.44 2.02
N ALA A 24 0.32 4.07 1.76
CA ALA A 24 1.12 3.85 0.54
C ALA A 24 1.53 2.38 0.31
N ALA A 25 1.59 1.57 1.37
CA ALA A 25 1.99 0.16 1.31
C ALA A 25 1.00 -0.75 0.56
N ILE A 26 -0.26 -0.34 0.38
CA ILE A 26 -1.29 -1.17 -0.29
C ILE A 26 -1.34 -0.99 -1.80
N VAL A 27 -0.56 -0.06 -2.36
CA VAL A 27 -0.75 0.41 -3.74
C VAL A 27 -0.53 -0.68 -4.79
N GLU A 28 0.45 -1.54 -4.57
CA GLU A 28 0.75 -2.65 -5.49
C GLU A 28 -0.44 -3.61 -5.58
N GLY A 29 -0.84 -4.20 -4.44
CA GLY A 29 -2.01 -5.08 -4.36
C GLY A 29 -3.32 -4.39 -4.78
N LEU A 30 -3.47 -3.09 -4.51
CA LEU A 30 -4.61 -2.29 -4.98
C LEU A 30 -4.70 -2.30 -6.51
N PHE A 31 -3.61 -2.02 -7.22
CA PHE A 31 -3.63 -1.99 -8.68
C PHE A 31 -3.73 -3.38 -9.30
N GLU A 32 -3.17 -4.41 -8.66
CA GLU A 32 -3.36 -5.81 -9.05
C GLU A 32 -4.84 -6.22 -8.95
N GLU A 33 -5.52 -5.82 -7.87
CA GLU A 33 -6.94 -6.08 -7.69
C GLU A 33 -7.79 -5.29 -8.70
N ILE A 34 -7.48 -4.02 -8.94
CA ILE A 34 -8.17 -3.19 -9.95
C ILE A 34 -8.03 -3.81 -11.35
N ALA A 35 -6.87 -4.36 -11.69
CA ALA A 35 -6.61 -4.98 -13.00
C ALA A 35 -7.54 -6.18 -13.30
N LYS A 36 -8.13 -6.80 -12.28
CA LYS A 36 -9.13 -7.88 -12.45
C LYS A 36 -10.47 -7.36 -13.01
N TYR A 37 -10.75 -6.06 -12.85
CA TYR A 37 -12.02 -5.44 -13.24
C TYR A 37 -11.91 -4.58 -14.50
N GLY A 38 -10.73 -4.03 -14.77
CA GLY A 38 -10.48 -3.20 -15.94
C GLY A 38 -9.16 -2.46 -15.88
N VAL A 39 -8.99 -1.51 -16.80
CA VAL A 39 -7.77 -0.70 -16.93
C VAL A 39 -7.94 0.61 -16.15
N ALA A 40 -7.06 0.85 -15.20
CA ALA A 40 -6.94 2.13 -14.47
C ALA A 40 -6.50 3.25 -15.42
N SER A 41 -7.46 3.88 -16.08
CA SER A 41 -7.26 4.87 -17.14
C SER A 41 -6.96 6.26 -16.58
N VAL A 42 -7.49 6.57 -15.40
CA VAL A 42 -7.11 7.74 -14.60
C VAL A 42 -6.72 7.24 -13.22
N LYS A 43 -5.62 7.77 -12.70
CA LYS A 43 -5.07 7.45 -11.39
C LYS A 43 -4.74 8.76 -10.68
N ARG A 44 -5.58 9.16 -9.73
CA ARG A 44 -5.42 10.40 -8.98
C ARG A 44 -5.44 10.12 -7.51
N ILE A 45 -4.64 10.86 -6.77
CA ILE A 45 -4.55 10.78 -5.32
C ILE A 45 -4.62 12.18 -4.73
N TYR A 46 -5.47 12.36 -3.74
CA TYR A 46 -5.84 13.65 -3.17
C TYR A 46 -5.29 13.74 -1.75
N GLY A 47 -4.66 14.86 -1.43
CA GLY A 47 -4.17 15.12 -0.09
C GLY A 47 -3.42 16.45 0.03
N ASP A 48 -3.05 16.79 1.26
CA ASP A 48 -2.14 17.89 1.52
C ASP A 48 -0.69 17.40 1.53
N TRP A 49 -0.02 17.48 0.38
CA TRP A 49 1.37 17.02 0.18
C TRP A 49 2.41 17.86 0.93
N THR A 50 2.00 18.92 1.63
CA THR A 50 2.86 19.62 2.60
C THR A 50 3.01 18.84 3.90
N GLY A 51 2.07 17.92 4.20
CA GLY A 51 2.07 17.08 5.38
C GLY A 51 3.16 16.00 5.32
N PRO A 52 3.95 15.80 6.41
CA PRO A 52 5.01 14.80 6.43
C PRO A 52 4.48 13.35 6.41
N HIS A 53 3.23 13.12 6.84
CA HIS A 53 2.60 11.80 6.88
C HIS A 53 2.40 11.20 5.49
N LEU A 54 2.24 12.03 4.46
CA LEU A 54 2.16 11.57 3.07
C LEU A 54 3.53 11.29 2.43
N GLY A 55 4.62 11.41 3.18
CA GLY A 55 5.98 11.19 2.67
C GLY A 55 6.19 9.80 2.06
N GLY A 56 5.52 8.77 2.59
CA GLY A 56 5.60 7.39 2.08
C GLY A 56 5.04 7.22 0.66
N TRP A 57 4.12 8.09 0.24
CA TRP A 57 3.53 8.04 -1.10
C TRP A 57 4.50 8.48 -2.19
N LYS A 58 5.39 9.44 -1.93
CA LYS A 58 6.23 10.10 -2.95
C LYS A 58 6.96 9.13 -3.87
N LYS A 59 7.51 8.04 -3.32
CA LYS A 59 8.21 7.02 -4.11
C LYS A 59 7.24 6.27 -5.03
N VAL A 60 6.13 5.82 -4.46
CA VAL A 60 5.13 4.97 -5.10
C VAL A 60 4.35 5.70 -6.19
N LEU A 61 4.15 7.01 -6.06
CA LEU A 61 3.41 7.80 -7.07
C LEU A 61 4.04 7.73 -8.46
N LEU A 62 5.37 7.85 -8.53
CA LEU A 62 6.10 7.84 -9.79
C LEU A 62 6.06 6.45 -10.44
N ASP A 63 6.34 5.42 -9.65
CA ASP A 63 6.40 4.03 -10.10
C ASP A 63 5.05 3.56 -10.69
N HIS A 64 3.93 4.04 -10.13
CA HIS A 64 2.58 3.68 -10.58
C HIS A 64 1.92 4.75 -11.46
N SER A 65 2.62 5.81 -11.87
CA SER A 65 2.06 6.92 -12.65
C SER A 65 0.75 7.47 -12.06
N ILE A 66 0.73 7.69 -10.75
CA ILE A 66 -0.40 8.27 -10.02
C ILE A 66 -0.19 9.78 -9.96
N GLN A 67 -1.19 10.54 -10.39
CA GLN A 67 -1.14 12.00 -10.33
C GLN A 67 -1.50 12.50 -8.93
N PRO A 68 -0.58 13.16 -8.20
CA PRO A 68 -0.93 13.84 -6.96
C PRO A 68 -1.74 15.11 -7.24
N ILE A 69 -2.86 15.25 -6.54
CA ILE A 69 -3.70 16.44 -6.52
C ILE A 69 -3.51 17.09 -5.15
N GLN A 70 -2.92 18.29 -5.13
CA GLN A 70 -2.68 19.05 -3.91
C GLN A 70 -3.94 19.79 -3.49
N GLN A 71 -4.30 19.64 -2.22
CA GLN A 71 -5.29 20.48 -1.58
C GLN A 71 -4.79 20.94 -0.21
N PHE A 72 -4.69 22.26 -0.03
CA PHE A 72 -4.25 22.83 1.25
C PHE A 72 -5.35 22.71 2.31
N ALA A 73 -5.00 22.16 3.47
CA ALA A 73 -5.88 22.14 4.63
C ALA A 73 -5.81 23.49 5.37
N TYR A 74 -6.65 24.47 4.99
CA TYR A 74 -6.73 25.77 5.66
C TYR A 74 -7.21 25.70 7.12
N THR A 75 -7.85 24.60 7.51
CA THR A 75 -8.27 24.33 8.88
C THR A 75 -8.19 22.83 9.11
N LYS A 76 -7.54 22.41 10.19
CA LYS A 76 -7.46 20.99 10.56
C LYS A 76 -8.87 20.43 10.80
N GLY A 77 -9.14 19.24 10.24
CA GLY A 77 -10.43 18.57 10.38
C GLY A 77 -11.54 19.08 9.45
N LYS A 78 -11.20 19.84 8.40
CA LYS A 78 -12.15 20.15 7.31
C LYS A 78 -11.89 19.25 6.11
N ASN A 79 -12.97 18.86 5.45
CA ASN A 79 -13.02 17.88 4.35
C ASN A 79 -12.67 18.52 3.00
N ALA A 80 -11.59 19.31 2.97
CA ALA A 80 -11.15 20.03 1.78
C ALA A 80 -10.63 19.06 0.71
N THR A 81 -9.85 18.06 1.14
CA THR A 81 -9.38 16.96 0.29
C THR A 81 -10.57 16.21 -0.33
N ASP A 82 -11.55 15.83 0.50
CA ASP A 82 -12.73 15.09 0.06
C ASP A 82 -13.57 15.90 -0.92
N SER A 83 -13.74 17.20 -0.67
CA SER A 83 -14.43 18.10 -1.59
C SER A 83 -13.73 18.17 -2.95
N SER A 84 -12.39 18.25 -2.97
CA SER A 84 -11.62 18.23 -4.22
C SER A 84 -11.77 16.91 -4.96
N LEU A 85 -11.75 15.78 -4.25
CA LEU A 85 -11.94 14.45 -4.83
C LEU A 85 -13.35 14.33 -5.44
N ILE A 86 -14.38 14.74 -4.71
CA ILE A 86 -15.77 14.70 -5.16
C ILE A 86 -15.97 15.55 -6.42
N ILE A 87 -15.45 16.78 -6.44
CA ILE A 87 -15.54 17.67 -7.62
C ILE A 87 -14.93 16.98 -8.84
N ASP A 88 -13.71 16.46 -8.69
CA ASP A 88 -13.00 15.85 -9.80
C ASP A 88 -13.62 14.51 -10.25
N ALA A 89 -14.21 13.75 -9.32
CA ALA A 89 -15.02 12.58 -9.64
C ALA A 89 -16.23 12.94 -10.52
N MET A 90 -16.91 14.03 -10.20
CA MET A 90 -18.05 14.53 -10.96
C MET A 90 -17.62 15.06 -12.34
N ASP A 91 -16.49 15.75 -12.43
CA ASP A 91 -15.94 16.20 -13.71
C ASP A 91 -15.59 15.01 -14.61
N LEU A 92 -14.93 13.98 -14.06
CA LEU A 92 -14.62 12.74 -14.78
C LEU A 92 -15.88 12.00 -15.22
N LEU A 93 -16.91 11.95 -14.38
CA LEU A 93 -18.21 11.37 -14.70
C LEU A 93 -18.83 12.03 -15.94
N TYR A 94 -18.80 13.36 -16.02
CA TYR A 94 -19.38 14.09 -17.15
C TYR A 94 -18.56 14.01 -18.43
N THR A 95 -17.30 13.54 -18.40
CA THR A 95 -16.58 13.21 -19.64
C THR A 95 -17.21 12.04 -20.41
N ARG A 96 -18.01 11.19 -19.74
CA ARG A 96 -18.62 9.97 -20.31
C ARG A 96 -17.60 8.99 -20.93
N ARG A 97 -16.36 8.96 -20.41
CA ARG A 97 -15.26 8.13 -20.91
C ARG A 97 -14.97 6.89 -20.06
N PHE A 98 -15.56 6.77 -18.88
CA PHE A 98 -15.29 5.69 -17.93
C PHE A 98 -16.50 4.77 -17.81
N ASP A 99 -16.21 3.50 -17.57
CA ASP A 99 -17.20 2.44 -17.36
C ASP A 99 -17.41 2.17 -15.85
N GLY A 100 -16.52 2.71 -15.01
CA GLY A 100 -16.60 2.60 -13.57
C GLY A 100 -15.59 3.46 -12.81
N PHE A 101 -15.77 3.50 -11.50
CA PHE A 101 -14.95 4.26 -10.56
C PHE A 101 -14.44 3.36 -9.45
N CYS A 102 -13.19 3.57 -9.06
CA CYS A 102 -12.57 2.98 -7.87
C CYS A 102 -12.38 4.10 -6.84
N LEU A 103 -13.14 4.05 -5.74
CA LEU A 103 -13.04 4.99 -4.63
C LEU A 103 -12.24 4.33 -3.52
N VAL A 104 -11.04 4.84 -3.24
CA VAL A 104 -10.12 4.28 -2.23
C VAL A 104 -10.14 5.17 -1.00
N SER A 105 -11.01 4.86 -0.04
CA SER A 105 -11.16 5.55 1.25
C SER A 105 -11.96 4.69 2.23
N SER A 106 -11.90 5.02 3.51
CA SER A 106 -12.75 4.48 4.57
C SER A 106 -13.76 5.51 5.13
N ASP A 107 -13.83 6.70 4.54
CA ASP A 107 -14.74 7.76 4.98
C ASP A 107 -16.17 7.53 4.44
N SER A 108 -17.16 7.67 5.33
CA SER A 108 -18.57 7.61 4.95
C SER A 108 -19.05 8.80 4.11
N ASP A 109 -18.32 9.91 4.07
CA ASP A 109 -18.71 11.09 3.29
C ASP A 109 -18.81 10.80 1.79
N PHE A 110 -18.10 9.78 1.30
CA PHE A 110 -18.18 9.33 -0.10
C PHE A 110 -19.44 8.50 -0.43
N THR A 111 -20.31 8.20 0.55
CA THR A 111 -21.53 7.41 0.35
C THR A 111 -22.45 8.00 -0.73
N ARG A 112 -22.66 9.32 -0.71
CA ARG A 112 -23.52 9.99 -1.71
C ARG A 112 -22.86 10.05 -3.08
N LEU A 113 -21.53 10.20 -3.15
CA LEU A 113 -20.78 10.12 -4.40
C LEU A 113 -20.95 8.73 -5.04
N ALA A 114 -20.71 7.65 -4.29
CA ALA A 114 -20.88 6.28 -4.77
C ALA A 114 -22.30 6.03 -5.29
N SER A 115 -23.32 6.46 -4.54
CA SER A 115 -24.72 6.36 -4.97
C SER A 115 -24.96 7.10 -6.28
N ARG A 116 -24.46 8.34 -6.40
CA ARG A 116 -24.66 9.19 -7.59
C ARG A 116 -23.99 8.61 -8.84
N LEU A 117 -22.80 8.03 -8.70
CA LEU A 117 -22.09 7.36 -9.80
C LEU A 117 -22.87 6.14 -10.31
N ARG A 118 -23.47 5.37 -9.41
CA ARG A 118 -24.32 4.22 -9.77
C ARG A 118 -25.64 4.63 -10.39
N GLU A 119 -26.24 5.73 -9.93
CA GLU A 119 -27.44 6.32 -10.56
C GLU A 119 -27.18 6.69 -12.03
N GLU A 120 -25.94 7.02 -12.41
CA GLU A 120 -25.53 7.25 -13.81
C GLU A 120 -25.19 5.96 -14.58
N GLY A 121 -25.38 4.78 -13.97
CA GLY A 121 -25.16 3.48 -14.59
C GLY A 121 -23.71 3.01 -14.61
N LEU A 122 -22.81 3.66 -13.86
CA LEU A 122 -21.41 3.25 -13.77
C LEU A 122 -21.20 2.25 -12.62
N THR A 123 -20.25 1.33 -12.80
CA THR A 123 -19.87 0.41 -11.73
C THR A 123 -18.99 1.11 -10.71
N VAL A 124 -19.31 1.01 -9.42
CA VAL A 124 -18.51 1.59 -8.33
C VAL A 124 -17.86 0.50 -7.49
N TYR A 125 -16.53 0.54 -7.44
CA TYR A 125 -15.69 -0.30 -6.59
C TYR A 125 -15.20 0.54 -5.41
N GLY A 126 -15.58 0.16 -4.19
CA GLY A 126 -15.02 0.74 -2.98
C GLY A 126 -13.81 -0.04 -2.49
N PHE A 127 -12.80 0.65 -2.00
CA PHE A 127 -11.63 0.07 -1.36
C PHE A 127 -11.40 0.78 -0.02
N GLY A 128 -11.36 0.04 1.08
CA GLY A 128 -11.12 0.62 2.40
C GLY A 128 -10.83 -0.43 3.46
N GLU A 129 -10.55 0.01 4.68
CA GLU A 129 -10.31 -0.84 5.84
C GLU A 129 -11.60 -1.54 6.33
N GLU A 130 -11.46 -2.59 7.13
CA GLU A 130 -12.58 -3.32 7.72
C GLU A 130 -13.50 -2.43 8.57
N LYS A 131 -12.93 -1.36 9.17
CA LYS A 131 -13.68 -0.37 9.96
C LYS A 131 -14.61 0.52 9.13
N THR A 132 -14.60 0.42 7.80
CA THR A 132 -15.37 1.29 6.91
C THR A 132 -16.87 1.20 7.24
N PRO A 133 -17.57 2.35 7.40
CA PRO A 133 -18.99 2.33 7.75
C PRO A 133 -19.86 1.59 6.73
N LYS A 134 -20.79 0.76 7.24
CA LYS A 134 -21.75 -0.02 6.42
C LYS A 134 -22.48 0.80 5.33
N PRO A 135 -22.88 2.07 5.57
CA PRO A 135 -23.53 2.86 4.53
C PRO A 135 -22.67 3.05 3.28
N PHE A 136 -21.36 3.29 3.44
CA PHE A 136 -20.47 3.47 2.30
C PHE A 136 -20.24 2.14 1.57
N VAL A 137 -20.03 1.06 2.32
CA VAL A 137 -19.91 -0.30 1.77
C VAL A 137 -21.13 -0.65 0.92
N ALA A 138 -22.34 -0.40 1.43
CA ALA A 138 -23.60 -0.69 0.73
C ALA A 138 -23.87 0.23 -0.47
N ALA A 139 -23.23 1.40 -0.53
CA ALA A 139 -23.38 2.32 -1.65
C ALA A 139 -22.55 1.89 -2.88
N CYS A 140 -21.53 1.06 -2.71
CA CYS A 140 -20.71 0.50 -3.79
C CYS A 140 -21.34 -0.77 -4.39
N ASP A 141 -21.03 -1.09 -5.65
CA ASP A 141 -21.44 -2.37 -6.25
C ASP A 141 -20.58 -3.52 -5.73
N LYS A 142 -19.31 -3.25 -5.47
CA LYS A 142 -18.38 -4.16 -4.80
C LYS A 142 -17.49 -3.36 -3.85
N PHE A 143 -17.23 -3.92 -2.68
CA PHE A 143 -16.30 -3.35 -1.70
C PHE A 143 -15.17 -4.34 -1.42
N ILE A 144 -13.94 -3.87 -1.49
CA ILE A 144 -12.72 -4.66 -1.27
C ILE A 144 -12.05 -4.13 0.00
N TYR A 145 -11.77 -5.04 0.93
CA TYR A 145 -11.03 -4.70 2.15
C TYR A 145 -9.52 -4.71 1.89
N ILE A 146 -8.85 -3.62 2.23
CA ILE A 146 -7.42 -3.42 1.90
C ILE A 146 -6.48 -4.32 2.70
N GLU A 147 -6.94 -4.86 3.83
CA GLU A 147 -6.19 -5.81 4.65
C GLU A 147 -5.89 -7.10 3.87
N LEU A 148 -6.83 -7.57 3.05
CA LEU A 148 -6.66 -8.75 2.18
C LEU A 148 -5.55 -8.53 1.15
N LEU A 149 -5.39 -7.28 0.69
CA LEU A 149 -4.35 -6.91 -0.28
C LEU A 149 -2.95 -6.89 0.35
N ARG A 150 -2.84 -6.74 1.68
CA ARG A 150 -1.54 -6.81 2.37
C ARG A 150 -1.08 -8.25 2.56
N GLU A 151 -2.00 -9.18 2.79
CA GLU A 151 -1.68 -10.59 3.00
C GLU A 151 -1.08 -11.22 1.74
N ASP A 152 -1.59 -10.86 0.56
CA ASP A 152 -1.05 -11.32 -0.73
C ASP A 152 0.40 -10.85 -0.97
N VAL A 153 0.73 -9.61 -0.54
CA VAL A 153 2.09 -9.05 -0.62
C VAL A 153 3.05 -9.75 0.36
N VAL A 154 2.58 -10.10 1.56
CA VAL A 154 3.40 -10.82 2.56
C VAL A 154 3.61 -12.29 2.17
N ALA A 155 2.63 -12.92 1.52
CA ALA A 155 2.74 -14.31 1.07
C ALA A 155 3.75 -14.48 -0.09
N THR A 156 3.87 -13.49 -0.98
CA THR A 156 4.83 -13.54 -2.11
C THR A 156 6.28 -13.27 -1.70
N THR A 157 6.52 -12.54 -0.60
CA THR A 157 7.89 -12.22 -0.14
C THR A 157 8.61 -13.35 0.61
N ASN A 158 7.89 -14.41 1.03
CA ASN A 158 8.46 -15.53 1.79
C ASN A 158 8.79 -16.77 0.93
N GLY A 159 8.74 -16.67 -0.40
CA GLY A 159 8.86 -17.81 -1.33
C GLY A 159 10.25 -18.12 -1.91
N GLU A 160 11.24 -17.23 -1.79
CA GLU A 160 12.56 -17.42 -2.40
C GLU A 160 13.72 -17.34 -1.39
N SER A 161 13.87 -18.39 -0.57
CA SER A 161 15.20 -18.78 -0.08
C SER A 161 15.29 -20.29 0.15
N SER A 162 15.41 -21.04 -0.94
CA SER A 162 15.87 -22.43 -0.89
C SER A 162 17.03 -22.64 -1.87
N THR A 163 18.22 -22.16 -1.50
CA THR A 163 19.45 -22.68 -2.09
C THR A 163 20.53 -22.89 -1.02
N ALA A 164 20.86 -24.17 -0.86
CA ALA A 164 22.16 -24.71 -0.53
C ALA A 164 22.92 -24.08 0.66
N SER A 165 22.84 -24.77 1.80
CA SER A 165 23.84 -24.72 2.86
C SER A 165 25.22 -25.09 2.31
N LEU A 166 26.03 -24.11 1.93
CA LEU A 166 27.46 -24.26 1.76
C LEU A 166 28.14 -23.83 3.08
N LEU A 167 28.93 -24.78 3.60
CA LEU A 167 29.73 -24.71 4.81
C LEU A 167 30.56 -23.42 4.91
N PRO A 168 30.83 -22.90 6.12
CA PRO A 168 31.69 -21.74 6.29
C PRO A 168 33.14 -22.07 5.89
N PRO A 169 33.90 -21.12 5.31
CA PRO A 169 35.27 -21.37 4.87
C PRO A 169 36.19 -21.66 6.05
N MET A 170 36.92 -22.77 5.96
CA MET A 170 38.02 -23.12 6.84
C MET A 170 39.17 -22.10 6.71
N TRP A 171 39.67 -21.59 7.83
CA TRP A 171 40.93 -20.84 7.86
C TRP A 171 42.15 -21.78 7.93
N PRO A 172 43.26 -21.48 7.21
CA PRO A 172 44.48 -22.28 7.28
C PRO A 172 45.30 -22.00 8.55
N ASN A 173 45.46 -23.06 9.34
CA ASN A 173 46.69 -23.50 9.99
C ASN A 173 47.47 -22.49 10.85
N GLN A 174 47.32 -22.59 12.18
CA GLN A 174 48.42 -22.36 13.12
C GLN A 174 48.30 -23.30 14.34
N ARG A 175 49.12 -24.35 14.28
CA ARG A 175 49.82 -25.04 15.38
C ARG A 175 49.09 -25.21 16.72
N LEU A 176 48.81 -26.48 17.00
CA LEU A 176 48.73 -27.08 18.33
C LEU A 176 49.61 -26.37 19.36
N LEU A 177 48.99 -25.70 20.33
CA LEU A 177 49.49 -25.69 21.71
C LEU A 177 48.37 -26.19 22.62
N SER A 178 48.54 -27.42 23.07
CA SER A 178 47.80 -28.05 24.15
C SER A 178 47.98 -27.28 25.47
N LEU A 179 46.88 -26.89 26.12
CA LEU A 179 46.89 -26.42 27.52
C LEU A 179 45.72 -27.05 28.32
N PRO A 180 45.91 -27.27 29.64
CA PRO A 180 45.31 -28.37 30.41
C PRO A 180 43.86 -28.16 30.90
N LYS A 181 43.18 -29.28 31.18
CA LYS A 181 41.77 -29.44 31.62
C LYS A 181 41.47 -28.94 33.04
N SER A 182 41.81 -27.70 33.38
CA SER A 182 41.48 -27.16 34.70
C SER A 182 41.05 -25.70 34.62
N LEU A 183 39.78 -25.46 34.27
CA LEU A 183 38.99 -24.26 34.63
C LEU A 183 37.59 -24.28 34.00
N LYS A 184 36.89 -25.43 34.05
CA LYS A 184 35.43 -25.46 33.87
C LYS A 184 34.76 -25.31 35.24
N HIS A 185 34.63 -24.10 35.75
CA HIS A 185 33.60 -23.77 36.74
C HIS A 185 33.28 -22.26 36.64
N ARG A 186 31.98 -21.97 36.57
CA ARG A 186 31.30 -20.65 36.48
C ARG A 186 31.02 -20.11 35.08
N TRP A 187 29.92 -20.58 34.50
CA TRP A 187 28.97 -19.66 33.86
C TRP A 187 27.54 -20.11 34.11
N ALA A 188 26.94 -19.53 35.14
CA ALA A 188 25.52 -19.41 35.31
C ALA A 188 25.24 -17.97 35.76
N SER A 189 24.11 -17.43 35.30
CA SER A 189 23.46 -16.18 35.73
C SER A 189 24.06 -14.84 35.26
N SER A 190 23.55 -14.33 34.13
CA SER A 190 22.74 -13.11 34.05
C SER A 190 22.97 -12.33 32.73
N PRO A 191 21.96 -12.16 31.86
CA PRO A 191 22.05 -11.34 30.65
C PRO A 191 21.72 -9.88 30.98
N ARG A 192 22.72 -9.12 31.43
CA ARG A 192 22.71 -7.65 31.33
C ARG A 192 24.11 -7.15 30.99
N SER A 193 24.17 -6.25 30.02
CA SER A 193 25.36 -5.51 29.54
C SER A 193 26.31 -6.26 28.60
N TRP A 194 25.90 -6.39 27.33
CA TRP A 194 26.84 -6.49 26.21
C TRP A 194 26.81 -5.15 25.46
N THR A 195 27.98 -4.52 25.38
CA THR A 195 28.38 -3.48 24.41
C THR A 195 27.88 -2.04 24.55
N THR A 196 28.00 -1.47 25.76
CA THR A 196 28.74 -0.20 25.91
C THR A 196 30.21 -0.57 26.10
N LEU A 197 30.90 -1.04 25.04
CA LEU A 197 32.36 -1.30 25.02
C LEU A 197 32.85 -1.76 23.63
N LEU A 198 32.34 -1.16 22.56
CA LEU A 198 32.95 -1.18 21.22
C LEU A 198 33.32 0.26 20.79
N THR A 199 34.02 0.96 21.68
CA THR A 199 34.64 2.27 21.37
C THR A 199 36.01 2.41 22.04
N ARG A 200 36.69 1.28 22.35
CA ARG A 200 38.04 1.35 22.94
C ARG A 200 39.05 0.30 22.47
N MET A 201 38.82 -0.37 21.34
CA MET A 201 39.82 -1.22 20.68
C MET A 201 39.69 -1.22 19.14
N ALA A 202 39.44 -0.05 18.56
CA ALA A 202 39.74 0.20 17.15
C ALA A 202 40.80 1.31 17.13
N GLY A 203 42.05 0.92 17.35
CA GLY A 203 43.19 1.82 17.39
C GLY A 203 44.48 1.01 17.45
N HIS A 204 45.21 1.08 16.34
CA HIS A 204 46.63 0.75 16.16
C HIS A 204 46.97 -0.70 15.79
N ILE A 205 47.35 -0.81 14.50
CA ILE A 205 48.25 -1.76 13.83
C ILE A 205 47.62 -3.11 13.45
#